data_AF-U1KNJ7-F1
#
_entry.id   AF-U1KNJ7-F1
#
_cell.length_a   1.000
_cell.length_b   1.000
_cell.length_c   1.000
_cell.angle_alpha   90.00
_cell.angle_beta   90.00
_cell.angle_gamma   90.00
#
_symmetry.space_group_name_H-M   'P 1'
#
loop_
_entity.id
_entity.type
_entity.pdbx_description
1 polymer ?
#
loop_
_entity_poly.entity_id
_entity_poly.type
_entity_poly.pdbx_seq_one_letter_code
_entity_poly.pdbx_strand_id
1 'polypeptide(L)'
;MSFFKKVLGTVGIGAAKVDAILEYNQIAPGEEISGTVKIVGGKVEQEINKIDLNVVCNYTVEKENDDGESVTINKNHTLAKYHINESFTISPSEEKLIPFAFDLALEAPITVGQSRTWLTTNLDIDMALDKSDKDFIHVTPTELQQAVIDSLEELGFKLYESDCEGIESASFSRLPFVQELEFKTISGDFHGRFDEVEVVFFNRGEQLEVIFEIDRKAKGLMGFFAEALDLDESNARLVVTEDDIEDLEDQIYTILEANS
;
A
#
# COMPACT_ATOMS: atom_id res chain seq x y z
N MET A 1 34.67 0.98 37.46
CA MET A 1 33.50 1.76 37.00
C MET A 1 32.82 1.17 35.73
N SER A 2 33.03 -0.09 35.35
CA SER A 2 32.73 -0.54 33.96
C SER A 2 31.64 -1.61 33.78
N PHE A 3 31.25 -2.38 34.81
CA PHE A 3 30.29 -3.47 34.62
C PHE A 3 28.81 -3.05 34.63
N PHE A 4 28.41 -2.07 35.46
CA PHE A 4 27.01 -1.68 35.60
C PHE A 4 26.44 -0.88 34.41
N LYS A 5 27.29 -0.19 33.62
CA LYS A 5 26.83 0.54 32.43
C LYS A 5 26.52 -0.38 31.23
N LYS A 6 27.25 -1.49 31.08
CA LYS A 6 26.99 -2.48 30.01
C LYS A 6 25.64 -3.18 30.20
N VAL A 7 25.26 -3.48 31.44
CA VAL A 7 24.00 -4.20 31.75
C VAL A 7 22.75 -3.31 31.60
N LEU A 8 22.87 -1.98 31.73
CA LEU A 8 21.75 -1.05 31.52
C LEU A 8 21.40 -0.85 30.04
N GLY A 9 22.37 -1.02 29.12
CA GLY A 9 22.12 -0.96 27.67
C GLY A 9 21.22 -2.08 27.15
N THR A 10 21.22 -3.23 27.85
CA THR A 10 20.45 -4.43 27.47
C THR A 10 18.95 -4.31 27.76
N VAL A 11 18.53 -3.35 28.60
CA VAL A 11 17.11 -3.08 28.93
C VAL A 11 16.52 -1.98 28.02
N GLY A 12 17.26 -1.55 26.98
CA GLY A 12 16.79 -0.54 26.02
C GLY A 12 16.81 0.90 26.53
N ILE A 13 17.14 1.14 27.81
CA ILE A 13 17.28 2.48 28.42
C ILE A 13 18.65 3.06 28.06
N GLY A 14 18.66 4.01 27.13
CA GLY A 14 19.90 4.66 26.66
C GLY A 14 20.64 3.85 25.59
N ALA A 15 19.94 2.99 24.87
CA ALA A 15 20.39 2.45 23.59
C ALA A 15 20.35 3.54 22.49
N ALA A 16 20.97 3.24 21.36
CA ALA A 16 20.89 4.04 20.15
C ALA A 16 19.42 4.26 19.73
N LYS A 17 19.20 5.28 18.90
CA LYS A 17 17.92 5.58 18.28
C LYS A 17 18.10 5.58 16.78
N VAL A 18 17.03 5.24 16.08
CA VAL A 18 16.93 5.29 14.62
C VAL A 18 15.71 6.10 14.24
N ASP A 19 15.81 6.85 13.16
CA ASP A 19 14.78 7.72 12.59
C ASP A 19 15.01 7.76 11.07
N ALA A 20 14.04 7.38 10.25
CA ALA A 20 14.13 7.50 8.80
C ALA A 20 13.50 8.80 8.34
N ILE A 21 14.29 9.63 7.66
CA ILE A 21 13.85 10.92 7.17
C ILE A 21 13.68 10.81 5.66
N LEU A 22 12.43 10.66 5.22
CA LEU A 22 12.06 10.65 3.80
C LEU A 22 12.28 12.04 3.17
N GLU A 23 12.77 12.09 1.93
CA GLU A 23 12.87 13.35 1.18
C GLU A 23 11.49 13.91 0.83
N TYR A 24 10.58 13.01 0.42
CA TYR A 24 9.18 13.28 0.11
C TYR A 24 8.31 12.20 0.72
N ASN A 25 7.10 12.57 1.14
CA ASN A 25 6.13 11.63 1.70
C ASN A 25 4.96 11.33 0.75
N GLN A 26 4.94 11.91 -0.45
CA GLN A 26 4.00 11.60 -1.53
C GLN A 26 4.76 10.93 -2.65
N ILE A 27 4.38 9.69 -2.99
CA ILE A 27 5.13 8.82 -3.90
C ILE A 27 4.13 7.96 -4.67
N ALA A 28 4.20 7.93 -6.00
CA ALA A 28 3.36 7.04 -6.81
C ALA A 28 3.97 5.64 -6.93
N PRO A 29 3.16 4.59 -7.18
CA PRO A 29 3.67 3.25 -7.47
C PRO A 29 4.73 3.27 -8.58
N GLY A 30 5.89 2.62 -8.35
CA GLY A 30 7.01 2.61 -9.28
C GLY A 30 7.99 3.78 -9.16
N GLU A 31 7.69 4.83 -8.39
CA GLU A 31 8.62 5.93 -8.12
C GLU A 31 9.65 5.56 -7.04
N GLU A 32 10.76 6.31 -7.02
CA GLU A 32 11.84 6.13 -6.04
C GLU A 32 11.45 6.65 -4.66
N ILE A 33 11.68 5.82 -3.64
CA ILE A 33 11.67 6.21 -2.23
C ILE A 33 13.10 6.54 -1.83
N SER A 34 13.35 7.82 -1.53
CA SER A 34 14.65 8.32 -1.10
C SER A 34 14.60 8.96 0.30
N GLY A 35 15.72 8.92 1.00
CA GLY A 35 15.81 9.49 2.33
C GLY A 35 17.15 9.26 3.02
N THR A 36 17.17 9.55 4.32
CA THR A 36 18.33 9.34 5.19
C THR A 36 17.91 8.64 6.47
N VAL A 37 18.56 7.53 6.79
CA VAL A 37 18.47 6.93 8.12
C VAL A 37 19.40 7.70 9.06
N LYS A 38 18.81 8.34 10.06
CA LYS A 38 19.51 9.02 11.15
C LYS A 38 19.62 8.10 12.35
N ILE A 39 20.85 7.87 12.79
CA ILE A 39 21.17 7.04 13.95
C ILE A 39 21.87 7.90 14.98
N VAL A 40 21.35 7.88 16.21
CA VAL A 40 21.95 8.59 17.34
C VAL A 40 22.37 7.58 18.39
N GLY A 41 23.68 7.52 18.66
CA GLY A 41 24.27 6.61 19.63
C GLY A 41 23.76 6.81 21.05
N GLY A 42 23.73 5.72 21.81
CA GLY A 42 23.21 5.69 23.18
C GLY A 42 24.16 6.27 24.23
N LYS A 43 24.08 5.72 25.45
CA LYS A 43 24.95 6.09 26.59
C LYS A 43 26.29 5.36 26.60
N VAL A 44 26.40 4.29 25.83
CA VAL A 44 27.57 3.42 25.69
C VAL A 44 27.77 3.13 24.21
N GLU A 45 28.99 2.71 23.87
CA GLU A 45 29.32 2.19 22.55
C GLU A 45 28.48 0.93 22.24
N GLN A 46 28.00 0.82 21.00
CA GLN A 46 27.17 -0.29 20.54
C GLN A 46 27.58 -0.70 19.12
N GLU A 47 27.53 -2.00 18.84
CA GLU A 47 27.75 -2.54 17.49
C GLU A 47 26.40 -2.64 16.77
N ILE A 48 26.34 -2.07 15.57
CA ILE A 48 25.20 -2.17 14.65
C ILE A 48 25.55 -3.23 13.62
N ASN A 49 24.69 -4.24 13.47
CA ASN A 49 24.91 -5.35 12.54
C ASN A 49 24.41 -5.02 11.13
N LYS A 50 23.20 -4.45 11.05
CA LYS A 50 22.51 -4.10 9.80
C LYS A 50 21.38 -3.11 10.05
N ILE A 51 20.89 -2.51 8.97
CA ILE A 51 19.66 -1.73 8.97
C ILE A 51 18.74 -2.28 7.88
N ASP A 52 17.52 -2.66 8.28
CA ASP A 52 16.49 -3.15 7.37
C ASP A 52 15.41 -2.09 7.20
N LEU A 53 15.14 -1.71 5.95
CA LEU A 53 14.02 -0.85 5.56
C LEU A 53 12.99 -1.72 4.85
N ASN A 54 11.74 -1.70 5.29
CA ASN A 54 10.64 -2.41 4.63
C ASN A 54 9.48 -1.48 4.36
N VAL A 55 8.95 -1.48 3.14
CA VAL A 55 7.67 -0.84 2.84
C VAL A 55 6.56 -1.84 3.14
N VAL A 56 5.61 -1.42 3.95
CA VAL A 56 4.54 -2.26 4.47
C VAL A 56 3.20 -1.55 4.25
N CYS A 57 2.18 -2.30 3.85
CA CYS A 57 0.80 -1.81 3.79
C CYS A 57 -0.13 -2.67 4.63
N ASN A 58 -1.32 -2.15 4.96
CA ASN A 58 -2.40 -2.94 5.56
C ASN A 58 -3.37 -3.47 4.50
N TYR A 59 -4.02 -4.58 4.85
CA TYR A 59 -5.18 -5.13 4.15
C TYR A 59 -6.09 -5.83 5.15
N THR A 60 -7.36 -6.00 4.81
CA THR A 60 -8.38 -6.64 5.65
C THR A 60 -8.68 -8.05 5.13
N VAL A 61 -9.12 -8.94 6.01
CA VAL A 61 -9.62 -10.27 5.64
C VAL A 61 -10.85 -10.55 6.48
N GLU A 62 -11.96 -10.90 5.85
CA GLU A 62 -13.13 -11.40 6.55
C GLU A 62 -12.94 -12.87 6.96
N LYS A 63 -13.35 -13.20 8.19
CA LYS A 63 -13.37 -14.57 8.70
C LYS A 63 -14.60 -14.81 9.54
N GLU A 64 -15.19 -15.99 9.37
CA GLU A 64 -16.21 -16.49 10.29
C GLU A 64 -15.55 -16.92 11.61
N ASN A 65 -16.10 -16.45 12.73
CA ASN A 65 -15.69 -16.88 14.07
C ASN A 65 -16.39 -18.20 14.47
N ASP A 66 -16.05 -18.74 15.64
CA ASP A 66 -16.61 -20.01 16.13
C ASP A 66 -18.15 -19.97 16.34
N ASP A 67 -18.74 -18.77 16.42
CA ASP A 67 -20.17 -18.53 16.60
C ASP A 67 -20.91 -18.29 15.26
N GLY A 68 -20.19 -18.30 14.13
CA GLY A 68 -20.76 -18.10 12.80
C GLY A 68 -20.88 -16.63 12.38
N GLU A 69 -20.27 -15.69 13.10
CA GLU A 69 -20.28 -14.27 12.76
C GLU A 69 -19.07 -13.89 11.91
N SER A 70 -19.26 -13.06 10.87
CA SER A 70 -18.14 -12.50 10.09
C SER A 70 -17.40 -11.44 10.91
N VAL A 71 -16.07 -11.55 10.95
CA VAL A 71 -15.15 -10.66 11.65
C VAL A 71 -14.05 -10.20 10.69
N THR A 72 -13.87 -8.88 10.58
CA THR A 72 -12.80 -8.27 9.78
C THR A 72 -11.48 -8.26 10.56
N ILE A 73 -10.43 -8.83 9.96
CA ILE A 73 -9.08 -8.89 10.55
C ILE A 73 -8.12 -8.02 9.73
N ASN A 74 -7.50 -7.04 10.38
CA ASN A 74 -6.40 -6.27 9.78
C ASN A 74 -5.12 -7.09 9.75
N LYS A 75 -4.48 -7.13 8.59
CA LYS A 75 -3.19 -7.76 8.34
C LYS A 75 -2.26 -6.78 7.65
N ASN A 76 -0.96 -7.11 7.66
CA ASN A 76 0.06 -6.33 6.99
C ASN A 76 0.74 -7.16 5.91
N HIS A 77 1.17 -6.53 4.83
CA HIS A 77 1.99 -7.13 3.78
C HIS A 77 3.24 -6.29 3.52
N THR A 78 4.37 -6.95 3.28
CA THR A 78 5.63 -6.27 2.94
C THR A 78 5.74 -6.16 1.42
N LEU A 79 5.62 -4.93 0.91
CA LEU A 79 5.69 -4.60 -0.52
C LEU A 79 7.13 -4.60 -1.05
N ALA A 80 8.07 -4.08 -0.26
CA ALA A 80 9.48 -3.98 -0.65
C ALA A 80 10.39 -4.13 0.57
N LYS A 81 11.61 -4.65 0.33
CA LYS A 81 12.67 -4.78 1.34
C LYS A 81 13.95 -4.18 0.80
N TYR A 82 14.61 -3.36 1.61
CA TYR A 82 15.88 -2.75 1.31
C TYR A 82 16.83 -2.92 2.50
N HIS A 83 18.05 -3.40 2.22
CA HIS A 83 19.01 -3.78 3.24
C HIS A 83 20.26 -2.91 3.14
N ILE A 84 20.59 -2.21 4.22
CA ILE A 84 21.87 -1.53 4.37
C ILE A 84 22.82 -2.50 5.08
N ASN A 85 23.60 -3.22 4.29
CA ASN A 85 24.55 -4.25 4.75
C ASN A 85 25.87 -3.64 5.25
N GLU A 86 25.78 -2.66 6.16
CA GLU A 86 26.94 -2.04 6.79
C GLU A 86 26.93 -2.30 8.28
N SER A 87 27.90 -3.08 8.76
CA SER A 87 28.16 -3.22 10.19
C SER A 87 29.08 -2.10 10.67
N PHE A 88 28.76 -1.48 11.80
CA PHE A 88 29.60 -0.44 12.38
C PHE A 88 29.37 -0.24 13.87
N THR A 89 30.41 0.23 14.55
CA THR A 89 30.32 0.71 15.93
C THR A 89 29.74 2.13 15.95
N ILE A 90 28.73 2.39 16.79
CA ILE A 90 28.22 3.74 17.10
C ILE A 90 28.64 4.16 18.51
N SER A 91 29.33 5.29 18.62
CA SER A 91 29.83 5.83 19.89
C SER A 91 28.71 6.53 20.68
N PRO A 92 28.88 6.75 22.00
CA PRO A 92 27.88 7.48 22.78
C PRO A 92 27.58 8.87 22.21
N SER A 93 26.30 9.17 22.00
CA SER A 93 25.80 10.42 21.41
C SER A 93 26.33 10.74 19.99
N GLU A 94 27.01 9.82 19.32
CA GLU A 94 27.43 9.99 17.93
C GLU A 94 26.20 10.05 17.04
N GLU A 95 26.23 10.93 16.04
CA GLU A 95 25.21 10.99 15.00
C GLU A 95 25.80 10.43 13.70
N LYS A 96 25.11 9.45 13.13
CA LYS A 96 25.44 8.89 11.82
C LYS A 96 24.23 9.01 10.90
N LEU A 97 24.49 9.45 9.68
CA LEU A 97 23.49 9.64 8.63
C LEU A 97 23.85 8.71 7.46
N ILE A 98 22.90 7.87 7.05
CA ILE A 98 23.10 6.92 5.95
C ILE A 98 21.99 7.13 4.92
N PRO A 99 22.32 7.59 3.69
CA PRO A 99 21.31 7.77 2.65
C PRO A 99 20.80 6.42 2.14
N PHE A 100 19.55 6.40 1.68
CA PHE A 100 18.95 5.26 0.99
C PHE A 100 18.11 5.73 -0.19
N ALA A 101 17.97 4.86 -1.19
CA ALA A 101 17.11 5.05 -2.35
C ALA A 101 16.71 3.67 -2.90
N PHE A 102 15.41 3.44 -3.13
CA PHE A 102 14.88 2.24 -3.77
C PHE A 102 13.44 2.45 -4.26
N ASP A 103 13.00 1.69 -5.26
CA ASP A 103 11.68 1.89 -5.88
C ASP A 103 10.53 1.36 -5.02
N LEU A 104 9.41 2.10 -5.01
CA LEU A 104 8.13 1.62 -4.50
C LEU A 104 7.57 0.55 -5.44
N ALA A 105 7.04 -0.54 -4.89
CA ALA A 105 6.42 -1.60 -5.68
C ALA A 105 5.29 -1.05 -6.58
N LEU A 106 5.20 -1.53 -7.82
CA LEU A 106 4.14 -1.14 -8.77
C LEU A 106 2.75 -1.50 -8.26
N GLU A 107 2.65 -2.50 -7.39
CA GLU A 107 1.40 -2.97 -6.80
C GLU A 107 1.03 -2.22 -5.50
N ALA A 108 1.81 -1.20 -5.09
CA ALA A 108 1.52 -0.44 -3.87
C ALA A 108 0.12 0.20 -3.94
N PRO A 109 -0.72 0.02 -2.91
CA PRO A 109 -2.06 0.59 -2.89
C PRO A 109 -2.01 2.11 -2.69
N ILE A 110 -2.90 2.80 -3.39
CA ILE A 110 -3.15 4.23 -3.25
C ILE A 110 -3.60 4.52 -1.81
N THR A 111 -3.08 5.59 -1.20
CA THR A 111 -3.46 6.00 0.14
C THR A 111 -4.78 6.77 0.12
N VAL A 112 -5.87 6.00 0.19
CA VAL A 112 -7.25 6.48 0.28
C VAL A 112 -8.03 5.61 1.27
N GLY A 113 -9.08 6.15 1.90
CA GLY A 113 -9.91 5.39 2.83
C GLY A 113 -9.11 4.85 4.02
N GLN A 114 -9.12 3.52 4.21
CA GLN A 114 -8.37 2.82 5.25
C GLN A 114 -7.03 2.25 4.77
N SER A 115 -6.71 2.35 3.47
CA SER A 115 -5.44 1.92 2.90
C SER A 115 -4.30 2.81 3.40
N ARG A 116 -3.32 2.21 4.08
CA ARG A 116 -2.11 2.89 4.58
C ARG A 116 -0.88 2.12 4.14
N THR A 117 0.12 2.86 3.71
CA THR A 117 1.47 2.37 3.44
C THR A 117 2.46 3.11 4.34
N TRP A 118 3.47 2.41 4.84
CA TRP A 118 4.51 2.99 5.68
C TRP A 118 5.86 2.31 5.47
N LEU A 119 6.92 3.06 5.70
CA LEU A 119 8.27 2.54 5.86
C LEU A 119 8.45 2.08 7.30
N THR A 120 8.96 0.87 7.50
CA THR A 120 9.51 0.43 8.78
C THR A 120 11.02 0.39 8.69
N THR A 121 11.69 1.02 9.64
CA THR A 121 13.14 0.94 9.80
C THR A 121 13.45 0.06 10.99
N ASN A 122 14.35 -0.91 10.83
CA ASN A 122 14.84 -1.76 11.92
C ASN A 122 16.36 -1.66 11.99
N LEU A 123 16.86 -1.24 13.15
CA LEU A 123 18.27 -1.18 13.50
C LEU A 123 18.61 -2.39 14.38
N ASP A 124 19.36 -3.34 13.81
CA ASP A 124 19.86 -4.54 14.48
C ASP A 124 21.10 -4.18 15.32
N ILE A 125 20.98 -4.31 16.64
CA ILE A 125 22.03 -3.95 17.58
C ILE A 125 22.57 -5.21 18.27
N ASP A 126 23.87 -5.48 18.11
CA ASP A 126 24.48 -6.68 18.67
C ASP A 126 24.29 -6.77 20.19
N MET A 127 23.84 -7.95 20.64
CA MET A 127 23.62 -8.27 22.05
C MET A 127 22.73 -7.26 22.82
N ALA A 128 21.89 -6.50 22.10
CA ALA A 128 20.97 -5.52 22.67
C ALA A 128 19.58 -5.66 22.05
N LEU A 129 18.62 -4.89 22.55
CA LEU A 129 17.29 -4.82 21.96
C LEU A 129 17.33 -3.92 20.71
N ASP A 130 16.90 -4.47 19.58
CA ASP A 130 16.73 -3.74 18.33
C ASP A 130 15.86 -2.50 18.49
N LYS A 131 16.07 -1.54 17.59
CA LYS A 131 15.30 -0.30 17.55
C LYS A 131 14.59 -0.19 16.23
N SER A 132 13.38 0.35 16.29
CA SER A 132 12.56 0.50 15.09
C SER A 132 11.95 1.88 15.02
N ASP A 133 11.63 2.26 13.80
CA ASP A 133 10.93 3.49 13.45
C ASP A 133 9.87 3.20 12.36
N LYS A 134 8.87 4.07 12.26
CA LYS A 134 7.75 3.93 11.34
C LYS A 134 7.32 5.29 10.77
N ASP A 135 7.43 5.42 9.45
CA ASP A 135 7.05 6.62 8.69
C ASP A 135 5.93 6.31 7.70
N PHE A 136 4.82 7.03 7.79
CA PHE A 136 3.74 6.86 6.82
C PHE A 136 4.11 7.48 5.47
N ILE A 137 3.80 6.74 4.40
CA ILE A 137 3.95 7.18 3.01
C ILE A 137 2.54 7.39 2.46
N HIS A 138 2.31 8.56 1.87
CA HIS A 138 1.09 8.84 1.12
C HIS A 138 1.30 8.40 -0.33
N VAL A 139 0.77 7.23 -0.66
CA VAL A 139 0.86 6.69 -2.02
C VAL A 139 -0.17 7.40 -2.89
N THR A 140 0.27 8.15 -3.89
CA THR A 140 -0.61 8.84 -4.85
C THR A 140 -0.96 7.90 -6.00
N PRO A 141 -2.08 8.13 -6.73
CA PRO A 141 -2.33 7.42 -7.98
C PRO A 141 -1.21 7.65 -9.00
N THR A 142 -0.94 6.66 -9.84
CA THR A 142 -0.19 6.87 -11.10
C THR A 142 -0.99 7.72 -12.07
N GLU A 143 -0.37 8.22 -13.14
CA GLU A 143 -1.04 9.03 -14.17
C GLU A 143 -2.28 8.33 -14.76
N LEU A 144 -2.14 7.05 -15.16
CA LEU A 144 -3.27 6.28 -15.71
C LEU A 144 -4.36 6.02 -14.67
N GLN A 145 -4.00 5.79 -13.41
CA GLN A 145 -4.99 5.62 -12.34
C GLN A 145 -5.74 6.91 -12.08
N GLN A 146 -5.04 8.05 -12.06
CA GLN A 146 -5.67 9.37 -11.89
C GLN A 146 -6.60 9.68 -13.06
N ALA A 147 -6.21 9.38 -14.31
CA ALA A 147 -7.07 9.58 -15.47
C ALA A 147 -8.40 8.80 -15.34
N VAL A 148 -8.36 7.54 -14.89
CA VAL A 148 -9.58 6.75 -14.67
C VAL A 148 -10.45 7.35 -13.56
N ILE A 149 -9.83 7.79 -12.45
CA ILE A 149 -10.53 8.44 -11.34
C ILE A 149 -11.22 9.71 -11.83
N ASP A 150 -10.50 10.57 -12.56
CA ASP A 150 -11.00 11.84 -13.09
C ASP A 150 -12.16 11.60 -14.08
N SER A 151 -12.03 10.64 -15.00
CA SER A 151 -13.11 10.29 -15.93
C SER A 151 -14.37 9.78 -15.22
N LEU A 152 -14.24 9.00 -14.14
CA LEU A 152 -15.40 8.61 -13.31
C LEU A 152 -16.03 9.83 -12.64
N GLU A 153 -15.23 10.77 -12.13
CA GLU A 153 -15.74 12.01 -11.53
C GLU A 153 -16.48 12.89 -12.55
N GLU A 154 -15.98 12.99 -13.78
CA GLU A 154 -16.63 13.70 -14.90
C GLU A 154 -17.99 13.09 -15.27
N LEU A 155 -18.09 11.76 -15.23
CA LEU A 155 -19.34 11.02 -15.41
C LEU A 155 -20.33 11.16 -14.23
N GLY A 156 -19.96 11.90 -13.18
CA GLY A 156 -20.81 12.20 -12.04
C GLY A 156 -20.72 11.22 -10.88
N PHE A 157 -19.67 10.40 -10.85
CA PHE A 157 -19.32 9.59 -9.70
C PHE A 157 -18.44 10.36 -8.71
N LYS A 158 -18.30 9.82 -7.51
CA LYS A 158 -17.36 10.34 -6.51
C LYS A 158 -16.78 9.18 -5.73
N LEU A 159 -15.46 9.19 -5.57
CA LEU A 159 -14.76 8.24 -4.71
C LEU A 159 -15.26 8.38 -3.27
N TYR A 160 -15.85 7.31 -2.77
CA TYR A 160 -16.52 7.26 -1.46
C TYR A 160 -15.66 6.53 -0.44
N GLU A 161 -15.21 5.32 -0.78
CA GLU A 161 -14.45 4.44 0.11
C GLU A 161 -13.35 3.70 -0.67
N SER A 162 -12.37 3.19 0.07
CA SER A 162 -11.39 2.26 -0.48
C SER A 162 -10.88 1.37 0.64
N ASP A 163 -10.82 0.07 0.35
CA ASP A 163 -10.21 -0.92 1.21
C ASP A 163 -9.26 -1.82 0.40
N CYS A 164 -8.30 -2.40 1.11
CA CYS A 164 -7.46 -3.46 0.57
C CYS A 164 -8.03 -4.80 1.05
N GLU A 165 -8.85 -5.46 0.25
CA GLU A 165 -9.50 -6.72 0.61
C GLU A 165 -8.62 -7.94 0.24
N GLY A 166 -8.36 -8.80 1.23
CA GLY A 166 -7.55 -10.00 1.06
C GLY A 166 -8.23 -11.04 0.18
N ILE A 167 -7.51 -11.65 -0.75
CA ILE A 167 -8.06 -12.64 -1.69
C ILE A 167 -7.51 -14.04 -1.40
N GLU A 168 -8.32 -15.08 -1.64
CA GLU A 168 -7.89 -16.47 -1.40
C GLU A 168 -6.98 -17.02 -2.51
N SER A 169 -7.12 -16.55 -3.75
CA SER A 169 -6.34 -17.02 -4.90
C SER A 169 -5.33 -15.97 -5.38
N ALA A 170 -4.05 -16.27 -5.19
CA ALA A 170 -2.92 -15.49 -5.72
C ALA A 170 -2.70 -15.65 -7.24
N SER A 171 -3.59 -16.32 -7.97
CA SER A 171 -3.44 -16.49 -9.43
C SER A 171 -3.69 -15.19 -10.21
N PHE A 172 -4.42 -14.25 -9.62
CA PHE A 172 -4.91 -13.03 -10.29
C PHE A 172 -4.14 -11.77 -9.90
N SER A 173 -3.74 -11.67 -8.63
CA SER A 173 -2.92 -10.58 -8.08
C SER A 173 -1.56 -11.10 -7.65
N ARG A 174 -0.53 -10.23 -7.75
CA ARG A 174 0.79 -10.51 -7.16
C ARG A 174 0.78 -10.34 -5.64
N LEU A 175 -0.25 -9.68 -5.12
CA LEU A 175 -0.45 -9.44 -3.70
C LEU A 175 -1.53 -10.39 -3.14
N PRO A 176 -1.53 -10.67 -1.83
CA PRO A 176 -2.57 -11.47 -1.18
C PRO A 176 -3.89 -10.70 -0.97
N PHE A 177 -4.06 -9.57 -1.65
CA PHE A 177 -5.20 -8.67 -1.60
C PHE A 177 -5.30 -7.90 -2.92
N VAL A 178 -6.41 -7.21 -3.12
CA VAL A 178 -6.56 -6.15 -4.11
C VAL A 178 -6.99 -4.86 -3.43
N GLN A 179 -6.79 -3.73 -4.09
CA GLN A 179 -7.37 -2.47 -3.62
C GLN A 179 -8.62 -2.16 -4.42
N GLU A 180 -9.70 -1.93 -3.70
CA GLU A 180 -11.00 -1.57 -4.23
C GLU A 180 -11.20 -0.09 -4.03
N LEU A 181 -11.68 0.58 -5.05
CA LEU A 181 -12.10 1.97 -4.98
C LEU A 181 -13.60 2.00 -5.28
N GLU A 182 -14.39 2.36 -4.27
CA GLU A 182 -15.85 2.41 -4.36
C GLU A 182 -16.28 3.84 -4.74
N PHE A 183 -16.97 3.95 -5.87
CA PHE A 183 -17.48 5.19 -6.43
C PHE A 183 -19.00 5.23 -6.33
N LYS A 184 -19.55 6.29 -5.75
CA LYS A 184 -20.99 6.52 -5.68
C LYS A 184 -21.43 7.56 -6.69
N THR A 185 -22.55 7.31 -7.36
CA THR A 185 -23.12 8.31 -8.26
C THR A 185 -23.75 9.46 -7.46
N ILE A 186 -23.34 10.69 -7.77
CA ILE A 186 -23.87 11.92 -7.16
C ILE A 186 -24.58 12.83 -8.17
N SER A 187 -24.34 12.63 -9.46
CA SER A 187 -24.97 13.33 -10.59
C SER A 187 -24.72 12.56 -11.90
N GLY A 188 -25.10 13.13 -13.04
CA GLY A 188 -24.84 12.55 -14.37
C GLY A 188 -25.90 11.54 -14.82
N ASP A 189 -25.67 10.96 -15.99
CA ASP A 189 -26.62 10.05 -16.67
C ASP A 189 -26.86 8.75 -15.89
N PHE A 190 -25.89 8.34 -15.07
CA PHE A 190 -25.95 7.12 -14.28
C PHE A 190 -26.60 7.31 -12.89
N HIS A 191 -26.93 8.55 -12.51
CA HIS A 191 -27.56 8.84 -11.23
C HIS A 191 -28.94 8.19 -11.11
N GLY A 192 -29.12 7.33 -10.10
CA GLY A 192 -30.34 6.55 -9.89
C GLY A 192 -30.49 5.33 -10.79
N ARG A 193 -29.52 5.05 -11.67
CA ARG A 193 -29.39 3.79 -12.42
C ARG A 193 -28.50 2.80 -11.66
N PHE A 194 -27.41 3.30 -11.09
CA PHE A 194 -26.52 2.55 -10.21
C PHE A 194 -26.53 3.16 -8.82
N ASP A 195 -26.30 2.33 -7.80
CA ASP A 195 -25.98 2.84 -6.47
C ASP A 195 -24.47 3.13 -6.35
N GLU A 196 -23.65 2.22 -6.86
CA GLU A 196 -22.18 2.29 -6.81
C GLU A 196 -21.51 1.55 -7.98
N VAL A 197 -20.26 1.93 -8.25
CA VAL A 197 -19.32 1.25 -9.14
C VAL A 197 -18.03 1.07 -8.36
N GLU A 198 -17.49 -0.14 -8.35
CA GLU A 198 -16.20 -0.45 -7.76
C GLU A 198 -15.18 -0.67 -8.86
N VAL A 199 -13.95 -0.20 -8.64
CA VAL A 199 -12.84 -0.45 -9.56
C VAL A 199 -11.62 -1.00 -8.87
N VAL A 200 -10.91 -1.87 -9.59
CA VAL A 200 -9.62 -2.42 -9.18
C VAL A 200 -8.58 -2.09 -10.23
N PHE A 201 -7.43 -1.63 -9.76
CA PHE A 201 -6.30 -1.30 -10.62
C PHE A 201 -5.21 -2.36 -10.57
N PHE A 202 -4.76 -2.77 -11.75
CA PHE A 202 -3.59 -3.63 -11.92
C PHE A 202 -2.55 -2.92 -12.79
N ASN A 203 -1.51 -2.40 -12.17
CA ASN A 203 -0.38 -1.79 -12.88
C ASN A 203 0.41 -2.85 -13.67
N ARG A 204 0.57 -2.65 -14.99
CA ARG A 204 1.24 -3.55 -15.94
C ARG A 204 2.33 -2.80 -16.73
N GLY A 205 3.23 -2.11 -16.04
CA GLY A 205 4.22 -1.27 -16.71
C GLY A 205 3.56 -0.02 -17.29
N GLU A 206 3.63 0.15 -18.61
CA GLU A 206 3.01 1.29 -19.34
C GLU A 206 1.49 1.14 -19.56
N GLN A 207 0.90 0.06 -19.05
CA GLN A 207 -0.52 -0.23 -19.15
C GLN A 207 -1.14 -0.30 -17.76
N LEU A 208 -2.38 0.18 -17.66
CA LEU A 208 -3.24 -0.03 -16.51
C LEU A 208 -4.39 -0.94 -16.92
N GLU A 209 -4.49 -2.10 -16.27
CA GLU A 209 -5.69 -2.93 -16.36
C GLU A 209 -6.67 -2.49 -15.27
N VAL A 210 -7.89 -2.14 -15.68
CA VAL A 210 -8.99 -1.73 -14.82
C VAL A 210 -10.08 -2.78 -14.90
N ILE A 211 -10.56 -3.21 -13.75
CA ILE A 211 -11.73 -4.08 -13.64
C ILE A 211 -12.83 -3.32 -12.93
N PHE A 212 -14.03 -3.34 -13.51
CA PHE A 212 -15.22 -2.71 -12.97
C PHE A 212 -16.18 -3.75 -12.41
N GLU A 213 -16.71 -3.47 -11.23
CA GLU A 213 -17.89 -4.14 -10.68
C GLU A 213 -19.01 -3.10 -10.56
N ILE A 214 -20.19 -3.44 -11.09
CA ILE A 214 -21.32 -2.50 -11.26
C ILE A 214 -22.56 -3.11 -10.58
N ASP A 215 -23.14 -2.40 -9.61
CA ASP A 215 -24.43 -2.66 -8.94
C ASP A 215 -24.66 -4.08 -8.36
N ARG A 216 -23.63 -4.73 -7.81
CA ARG A 216 -23.73 -6.07 -7.19
C ARG A 216 -23.93 -6.01 -5.67
N LYS A 217 -25.13 -5.61 -5.23
CA LYS A 217 -25.54 -5.44 -3.82
C LYS A 217 -25.48 -6.65 -2.88
N ALA A 218 -24.95 -7.81 -3.28
CA ALA A 218 -25.18 -9.06 -2.54
C ALA A 218 -23.93 -9.89 -2.19
N LYS A 219 -22.74 -9.62 -2.75
CA LYS A 219 -21.57 -10.49 -2.49
C LYS A 219 -20.22 -9.79 -2.28
N GLY A 220 -20.10 -8.49 -2.56
CA GLY A 220 -18.80 -7.79 -2.54
C GLY A 220 -17.80 -8.36 -3.56
N LEU A 221 -16.66 -7.70 -3.70
CA LEU A 221 -15.67 -8.04 -4.71
C LEU A 221 -15.01 -9.42 -4.49
N MET A 222 -14.94 -9.93 -3.25
CA MET A 222 -14.61 -11.35 -2.98
C MET A 222 -15.49 -12.34 -3.75
N GLY A 223 -16.81 -12.08 -3.79
CA GLY A 223 -17.74 -12.89 -4.57
C GLY A 223 -17.56 -12.71 -6.08
N PHE A 224 -17.18 -11.50 -6.50
CA PHE A 224 -16.82 -11.20 -7.88
C PHE A 224 -15.54 -11.92 -8.33
N PHE A 225 -14.47 -11.97 -7.54
CA PHE A 225 -13.25 -12.68 -7.93
C PHE A 225 -13.43 -14.19 -8.02
N ALA A 226 -14.25 -14.77 -7.15
CA ALA A 226 -14.63 -16.17 -7.26
C ALA A 226 -15.34 -16.47 -8.59
N GLU A 227 -16.18 -15.55 -9.08
CA GLU A 227 -16.88 -15.66 -10.36
C GLU A 227 -15.98 -15.30 -11.57
N ALA A 228 -15.11 -14.29 -11.45
CA ALA A 228 -14.19 -13.84 -12.49
C ALA A 228 -13.08 -14.86 -12.82
N LEU A 229 -12.76 -15.74 -11.87
CA LEU A 229 -11.85 -16.87 -12.09
C LEU A 229 -12.51 -18.06 -12.80
N ASP A 230 -13.85 -18.12 -12.83
CA ASP A 230 -14.62 -19.29 -13.28
C ASP A 230 -15.41 -19.07 -14.59
N LEU A 231 -15.59 -17.82 -15.08
CA LEU A 231 -16.48 -17.53 -16.22
C LEU A 231 -15.98 -16.47 -17.23
N ASP A 232 -16.28 -16.75 -18.51
CA ASP A 232 -16.00 -16.03 -19.76
C ASP A 232 -17.09 -14.99 -20.14
N GLU A 233 -17.95 -14.48 -19.24
CA GLU A 233 -19.23 -13.89 -19.73
C GLU A 233 -19.77 -12.57 -19.15
N SER A 234 -19.15 -11.83 -18.22
CA SER A 234 -19.77 -10.54 -17.78
C SER A 234 -18.90 -9.49 -17.08
N ASN A 235 -17.56 -9.58 -17.12
CA ASN A 235 -16.72 -8.60 -16.43
C ASN A 235 -16.35 -7.44 -17.35
N ALA A 236 -16.75 -6.23 -16.96
CA ALA A 236 -16.31 -4.99 -17.58
C ALA A 236 -14.81 -4.78 -17.28
N ARG A 237 -13.97 -5.02 -18.29
CA ARG A 237 -12.51 -4.85 -18.21
C ARG A 237 -12.06 -3.82 -19.22
N LEU A 238 -11.18 -2.92 -18.79
CA LEU A 238 -10.53 -1.94 -19.63
C LEU A 238 -9.00 -2.06 -19.49
N VAL A 239 -8.27 -1.89 -20.59
CA VAL A 239 -6.82 -1.71 -20.55
C VAL A 239 -6.55 -0.32 -21.07
N VAL A 240 -5.93 0.51 -20.24
CA VAL A 240 -5.67 1.92 -20.50
C VAL A 240 -4.18 2.12 -20.72
N THR A 241 -3.85 2.92 -21.74
CA THR A 241 -2.52 3.46 -22.02
C THR A 241 -2.58 4.99 -22.05
N GLU A 242 -1.44 5.66 -22.16
CA GLU A 242 -1.40 7.12 -22.32
C GLU A 242 -2.19 7.60 -23.55
N ASP A 243 -2.20 6.80 -24.63
CA ASP A 243 -2.93 7.12 -25.87
C ASP A 243 -4.47 7.10 -25.68
N ASP A 244 -4.98 6.44 -24.64
CA ASP A 244 -6.41 6.32 -24.37
C ASP A 244 -6.97 7.48 -23.52
N ILE A 245 -6.10 8.29 -22.89
CA ILE A 245 -6.51 9.30 -21.89
C ILE A 245 -7.53 10.29 -22.45
N GLU A 246 -7.38 10.75 -23.70
CA GLU A 246 -8.28 11.74 -24.31
C GLU A 246 -9.71 11.21 -24.50
N ASP A 247 -9.87 9.90 -24.73
CA ASP A 247 -11.16 9.26 -25.02
C ASP A 247 -11.67 8.42 -23.82
N LEU A 248 -10.99 8.49 -22.66
CA LEU A 248 -11.23 7.58 -21.54
C LEU A 248 -12.62 7.73 -20.92
N GLU A 249 -13.14 8.96 -20.83
CA GLU A 249 -14.51 9.24 -20.38
C GLU A 249 -15.54 8.46 -21.23
N ASP A 250 -15.42 8.54 -22.57
CA ASP A 250 -16.32 7.86 -23.51
C ASP A 250 -16.20 6.33 -23.45
N GLN A 251 -14.97 5.82 -23.26
CA GLN A 251 -14.71 4.39 -23.08
C GLN A 251 -15.40 3.87 -21.81
N ILE A 252 -15.23 4.57 -20.69
CA ILE A 252 -15.86 4.22 -19.41
C ILE A 252 -17.38 4.36 -19.51
N TYR A 253 -17.89 5.43 -20.14
CA TYR A 253 -19.34 5.59 -20.39
C TYR A 253 -19.91 4.39 -21.12
N THR A 254 -19.24 3.95 -22.20
CA THR A 254 -19.69 2.80 -23.00
C THR A 254 -19.73 1.51 -22.19
N ILE A 255 -18.75 1.29 -21.32
CA ILE A 255 -18.70 0.16 -20.40
C ILE A 255 -19.87 0.22 -19.42
N LEU A 256 -20.10 1.37 -18.78
CA LEU A 256 -21.17 1.56 -17.81
C LEU A 256 -22.55 1.39 -18.47
N GLU A 257 -22.77 1.98 -19.65
CA GLU A 257 -24.03 1.88 -20.40
C GLU A 257 -24.33 0.45 -20.85
N ALA A 258 -23.31 -0.33 -21.22
CA ALA A 258 -23.48 -1.74 -21.58
C ALA A 258 -23.90 -2.63 -20.39
N ASN A 259 -23.70 -2.15 -19.16
CA ASN A 259 -23.96 -2.88 -17.91
C ASN A 259 -25.08 -2.24 -17.06
N SER A 260 -25.83 -1.29 -17.62
CA SER A 260 -26.96 -0.59 -16.96
C SER A 260 -28.31 -1.28 -17.11
#